data_AF-A0A6V3M4W4-F1
#
_entry.id   AF-A0A6V3M4W4-F1
#
_cell.length_a   1.000
_cell.length_b   1.000
_cell.length_c   1.000
_cell.angle_alpha   90.00
_cell.angle_beta   90.00
_cell.angle_gamma   90.00
#
_symmetry.space_group_name_H-M   'P 1'
#
loop_
_entity.id
_entity.type
_entity.pdbx_description
1 polymer ?
#
loop_
_entity_poly.entity_id
_entity_poly.type
_entity_poly.pdbx_seq_one_letter_code
_entity_poly.pdbx_strand_id
1 'polypeptide(L)'
;MPEHGRFHRRRRKFMPRKIDASEKAIEQLYARYKVNAGMDATQIEAKLMGKTKFVDSEFPPQLVSVTGDTKGNLEGKRRARENLEDFEGLRWARPEEIYHDITIFKKGRGDKDAIEPNDIDQGTLGDCWFCSALACLAENPAHITKALVTKKWSKSGAYDVRLCIAGVWQIVTVDDCLPVHENGDPVFLSSKDHDLWVMLIEKAYAKVHGSYLSLAGGFSAMAFEDITGCAAETLQFSTVMKGDPVKLWDFFVKHTSQEDPVCISSISRPKECGFTEKEWKKTGIFSGHAYSVLDAKEHKGLRLLQVRNPWGGSESKLDFNDDDREHWTPELIKAFGATFKEDGTFFIKFEDVLRCFNLVDICYMHGADCHPFQASRASSTFTTGDAKQLSHCWRFEITKETEVVASIHQKDERDPRVPRYIDHRVIIADAASRGTVYAHKASMRKKSTVARCTLEPGSYVLIAHTTGRRMAKLGYTEAPFAVSLHAAESTKLVPVDHRLASNHAEQALMSMNGDVRSCVGGGKT
;
A
#
# COMPACT_ATOMS: atom_id res chain seq x y z
N MET A 1 -3.41 -22.42 -41.87
CA MET A 1 -2.93 -21.14 -41.31
C MET A 1 -4.10 -20.19 -41.20
N PRO A 2 -4.43 -19.72 -39.99
CA PRO A 2 -5.05 -18.42 -39.81
C PRO A 2 -4.24 -17.54 -38.83
N GLU A 3 -4.49 -16.24 -38.97
CA GLU A 3 -3.62 -15.11 -38.63
C GLU A 3 -3.58 -14.75 -37.14
N HIS A 4 -2.38 -14.40 -36.66
CA HIS A 4 -2.16 -13.80 -35.35
C HIS A 4 -2.45 -12.30 -35.38
N GLY A 5 -3.53 -11.88 -34.73
CA GLY A 5 -3.81 -10.47 -34.43
C GLY A 5 -2.84 -9.90 -33.40
N ARG A 6 -1.93 -9.01 -33.83
CA ARG A 6 -1.07 -8.22 -32.94
C ARG A 6 -1.86 -7.03 -32.38
N PHE A 7 -2.09 -7.01 -31.07
CA PHE A 7 -2.55 -5.82 -30.36
C PHE A 7 -1.41 -4.80 -30.25
N HIS A 8 -1.51 -3.69 -30.99
CA HIS A 8 -0.61 -2.53 -30.85
C HIS A 8 -1.02 -1.66 -29.65
N ARG A 9 -0.25 -1.71 -28.56
CA ARG A 9 -0.32 -0.74 -27.46
C ARG A 9 0.16 0.64 -27.95
N ARG A 10 -0.77 1.59 -28.14
CA ARG A 10 -0.43 3.00 -28.41
C ARG A 10 0.21 3.63 -27.17
N ARG A 11 1.49 4.00 -27.26
CA ARG A 11 2.18 4.85 -26.26
C ARG A 11 1.58 6.27 -26.31
N ARG A 12 0.76 6.65 -25.32
CA ARG A 12 0.34 8.05 -25.11
C ARG A 12 1.52 8.84 -24.51
N LYS A 13 1.84 10.00 -25.12
CA LYS A 13 2.85 10.94 -24.61
C LYS A 13 2.38 11.56 -23.28
N PHE A 14 3.28 11.63 -22.31
CA PHE A 14 3.08 12.20 -20.97
C PHE A 14 3.07 13.73 -21.04
N MET A 15 2.03 14.38 -20.52
CA MET A 15 2.04 15.81 -20.20
C MET A 15 2.15 16.00 -18.68
N PRO A 16 2.97 16.95 -18.20
CA PRO A 16 3.04 17.25 -16.77
C PRO A 16 1.69 17.77 -16.25
N ARG A 17 1.19 17.19 -15.16
CA ARG A 17 -0.12 17.51 -14.56
C ARG A 17 -0.03 18.84 -13.81
N LYS A 18 -1.01 19.73 -14.00
CA LYS A 18 -1.22 20.90 -13.13
C LYS A 18 -1.71 20.41 -11.76
N ILE A 19 -1.00 20.77 -10.68
CA ILE A 19 -1.41 20.50 -9.30
C ILE A 19 -2.76 21.20 -9.07
N ASP A 20 -3.77 20.45 -8.65
CA ASP A 20 -5.11 20.99 -8.36
C ASP A 20 -5.05 21.91 -7.11
N ALA A 21 -5.95 22.89 -7.02
CA ALA A 21 -6.07 23.77 -5.86
C ALA A 21 -6.34 22.97 -4.57
N SER A 22 -7.05 21.85 -4.68
CA SER A 22 -7.24 20.89 -3.59
C SER A 22 -5.90 20.31 -3.11
N GLU A 23 -5.07 19.76 -4.00
CA GLU A 23 -3.76 19.19 -3.68
C GLU A 23 -2.83 20.22 -3.01
N LYS A 24 -2.81 21.47 -3.49
CA LYS A 24 -2.03 22.55 -2.85
C LYS A 24 -2.47 22.85 -1.42
N ALA A 25 -3.77 22.86 -1.16
CA ALA A 25 -4.30 23.08 0.19
C ALA A 25 -3.91 21.94 1.13
N ILE A 26 -3.95 20.69 0.65
CA ILE A 26 -3.52 19.54 1.43
C ILE A 26 -2.00 19.58 1.69
N GLU A 27 -1.20 19.95 0.69
CA GLU A 27 0.24 20.13 0.83
C GLU A 27 0.60 21.21 1.86
N GLN A 28 -0.10 22.34 1.86
CA GLN A 28 0.08 23.40 2.85
C GLN A 28 -0.28 22.91 4.26
N LEU A 29 -1.35 22.15 4.37
CA LEU A 29 -1.81 21.58 5.64
C LEU A 29 -0.76 20.65 6.27
N TYR A 30 -0.09 19.84 5.45
CA TYR A 30 1.00 18.97 5.92
C TYR A 30 2.40 19.58 5.79
N ALA A 31 2.53 20.86 5.44
CA ALA A 31 3.82 21.51 5.20
C ALA A 31 4.76 21.41 6.41
N ARG A 32 4.22 21.51 7.63
CA ARG A 32 4.99 21.34 8.88
C ARG A 32 5.57 19.94 9.09
N TYR A 33 5.13 18.97 8.30
CA TYR A 33 5.58 17.58 8.30
C TYR A 33 6.19 17.17 6.96
N LYS A 34 6.50 18.13 6.06
CA LYS A 34 7.16 17.82 4.78
C LYS A 34 8.59 17.37 5.04
N VAL A 35 9.03 16.43 4.22
CA VAL A 35 10.41 15.92 4.19
C VAL A 35 11.17 16.44 2.95
N ASN A 36 10.51 17.25 2.12
CA ASN A 36 11.13 17.93 0.99
C ASN A 36 10.71 19.40 1.01
N ALA A 37 11.53 20.24 1.61
CA ALA A 37 11.48 21.70 1.38
C ALA A 37 12.28 22.09 0.12
N GLY A 38 12.90 21.12 -0.55
CA GLY A 38 13.91 21.32 -1.58
C GLY A 38 13.46 21.22 -3.03
N MET A 39 14.47 21.38 -3.89
CA MET A 39 14.40 21.30 -5.36
C MET A 39 14.15 19.87 -5.84
N ASP A 40 13.47 19.71 -6.97
CA ASP A 40 13.33 18.40 -7.65
C ASP A 40 14.66 17.95 -8.28
N ALA A 41 14.76 16.67 -8.68
CA ALA A 41 16.00 16.13 -9.24
C ALA A 41 16.49 16.88 -10.49
N THR A 42 15.58 17.40 -11.31
CA THR A 42 15.92 18.16 -12.53
C THR A 42 16.52 19.51 -12.17
N GLN A 43 15.93 20.20 -11.21
CA GLN A 43 16.42 21.46 -10.67
C GLN A 43 17.79 21.28 -10.00
N ILE A 44 17.99 20.18 -9.26
CA ILE A 44 19.27 19.84 -8.65
C ILE A 44 20.34 19.59 -9.71
N GLU A 45 20.02 18.79 -10.73
CA GLU A 45 20.96 18.52 -11.83
C GLU A 45 21.38 19.81 -12.54
N ALA A 46 20.42 20.70 -12.82
CA ALA A 46 20.69 22.00 -13.42
C ALA A 46 21.59 22.90 -12.53
N LYS A 47 21.39 22.88 -11.21
CA LYS A 47 22.18 23.68 -10.25
C LYS A 47 23.60 23.13 -10.08
N LEU A 48 23.75 21.82 -10.02
CA LEU A 48 25.05 21.18 -9.80
C LEU A 48 25.89 21.12 -11.09
N MET A 49 25.25 21.18 -12.28
CA MET A 49 25.92 21.12 -13.59
C MET A 49 26.93 19.97 -13.70
N GLY A 50 26.70 18.86 -13.01
CA GLY A 50 27.61 17.70 -12.96
C GLY A 50 28.95 17.95 -12.26
N LYS A 51 29.14 19.09 -11.58
CA LYS A 51 30.39 19.41 -10.86
C LYS A 51 30.54 18.63 -9.56
N THR A 52 29.43 18.34 -8.91
CA THR A 52 29.35 17.56 -7.67
C THR A 52 28.10 16.69 -7.69
N LYS A 53 28.09 15.64 -6.87
CA LYS A 53 26.92 14.80 -6.63
C LYS A 53 26.01 15.45 -5.57
N PHE A 54 24.71 15.23 -5.71
CA PHE A 54 23.71 15.59 -4.73
C PHE A 54 23.90 14.74 -3.47
N VAL A 55 23.85 15.40 -2.32
CA VAL A 55 23.78 14.78 -1.01
C VAL A 55 22.53 15.31 -0.34
N ASP A 56 21.65 14.40 0.07
CA ASP A 56 20.37 14.71 0.68
C ASP A 56 20.57 15.14 2.13
N SER A 57 20.51 16.45 2.38
CA SER A 57 20.66 16.98 3.74
C SER A 57 19.49 16.65 4.66
N GLU A 58 18.30 16.33 4.12
CA GLU A 58 17.12 15.96 4.90
C GLU A 58 17.11 14.48 5.27
N PHE A 59 17.90 13.66 4.56
CA PHE A 59 18.10 12.23 4.83
C PHE A 59 19.57 11.85 4.60
N PRO A 60 20.48 12.35 5.46
CA PRO A 60 21.92 12.26 5.21
C PRO A 60 22.42 10.81 5.25
N PRO A 61 23.52 10.48 4.54
CA PRO A 61 24.13 9.15 4.57
C PRO A 61 24.87 8.91 5.90
N GLN A 62 24.10 8.79 6.98
CA GLN A 62 24.56 8.66 8.36
C GLN A 62 23.63 7.72 9.13
N LEU A 63 24.11 7.23 10.28
CA LEU A 63 23.36 6.29 11.11
C LEU A 63 21.98 6.82 11.54
N VAL A 64 21.79 8.14 11.65
CA VAL A 64 20.49 8.76 11.95
C VAL A 64 19.41 8.43 10.92
N SER A 65 19.77 8.28 9.64
CA SER A 65 18.82 7.90 8.57
C SER A 65 18.49 6.41 8.59
N VAL A 66 19.32 5.59 9.22
CA VAL A 66 19.03 4.19 9.49
C VAL A 66 18.15 4.05 10.72
N THR A 67 18.58 4.63 11.85
CA THR A 67 17.99 4.36 13.17
C THR A 67 16.89 5.33 13.58
N GLY A 68 16.86 6.52 12.99
CA GLY A 68 16.02 7.64 13.40
C GLY A 68 16.39 8.25 14.75
N ASP A 69 17.54 7.87 15.32
CA ASP A 69 18.01 8.34 16.62
C ASP A 69 19.07 9.43 16.45
N THR A 70 18.72 10.65 16.89
CA THR A 70 19.61 11.82 16.86
C THR A 70 20.48 11.95 18.11
N LYS A 71 20.23 11.14 19.15
CA LYS A 71 20.88 11.24 20.47
C LYS A 71 21.65 9.97 20.87
N GLY A 72 21.65 8.94 20.03
CA GLY A 72 22.33 7.65 20.31
C GLY A 72 21.74 6.87 21.48
N ASN A 73 20.52 7.21 21.92
CA ASN A 73 19.82 6.50 22.98
C ASN A 73 18.84 5.46 22.41
N LEU A 74 19.42 4.32 22.05
CA LEU A 74 18.76 3.18 21.42
C LEU A 74 17.88 2.35 22.38
N GLU A 75 17.68 2.79 23.64
CA GLU A 75 16.95 2.05 24.67
C GLU A 75 15.42 2.05 24.48
N GLY A 76 14.85 3.04 23.79
CA GLY A 76 13.41 3.22 23.67
C GLY A 76 12.71 2.36 22.60
N LYS A 77 13.45 1.78 21.64
CA LYS A 77 12.89 1.06 20.47
C LYS A 77 13.00 -0.46 20.61
N ARG A 78 12.58 -1.00 21.76
CA ARG A 78 12.67 -2.42 22.14
C ARG A 78 11.92 -3.41 21.21
N ARG A 79 11.14 -2.93 20.23
CA ARG A 79 10.49 -3.75 19.18
C ARG A 79 11.27 -3.87 17.87
N ALA A 80 12.27 -3.00 17.64
CA ALA A 80 13.14 -3.04 16.45
C ALA A 80 14.51 -3.68 16.75
N ARG A 81 14.69 -4.22 17.97
CA ARG A 81 15.91 -4.90 18.40
C ARG A 81 15.85 -6.37 18.00
N GLU A 82 16.15 -6.64 16.76
CA GLU A 82 16.97 -7.80 16.42
C GLU A 82 18.24 -7.18 15.82
N ASN A 83 19.24 -7.00 16.69
CA ASN A 83 20.65 -6.68 16.45
C ASN A 83 21.02 -5.30 15.86
N LEU A 84 21.39 -4.37 16.74
CA LEU A 84 22.27 -3.23 16.36
C LEU A 84 23.65 -3.70 15.87
N GLU A 85 24.05 -4.91 16.26
CA GLU A 85 25.24 -5.61 15.78
C GLU A 85 25.18 -5.85 14.26
N ASP A 86 23.99 -5.98 13.67
CA ASP A 86 23.82 -6.18 12.21
C ASP A 86 24.20 -4.92 11.40
N PHE A 87 24.37 -3.77 12.07
CA PHE A 87 24.81 -2.51 11.44
C PHE A 87 26.26 -2.14 11.81
N GLU A 88 27.01 -2.99 12.52
CA GLU A 88 28.45 -2.81 12.66
C GLU A 88 29.14 -2.92 11.28
N GLY A 89 30.07 -2.01 10.99
CA GLY A 89 30.72 -1.95 9.67
C GLY A 89 29.85 -1.38 8.53
N LEU A 90 28.65 -0.87 8.83
CA LEU A 90 27.80 -0.22 7.83
C LEU A 90 28.50 1.01 7.25
N ARG A 91 28.61 1.07 5.92
CA ARG A 91 29.09 2.23 5.17
C ARG A 91 28.03 2.69 4.19
N TRP A 92 28.17 3.92 3.70
CA TRP A 92 27.31 4.45 2.64
C TRP A 92 28.10 4.52 1.35
N ALA A 93 27.53 4.00 0.27
CA ALA A 93 28.19 3.92 -1.04
C ALA A 93 27.23 4.28 -2.16
N ARG A 94 27.73 4.90 -3.22
CA ARG A 94 26.95 5.10 -4.44
C ARG A 94 27.02 3.86 -5.34
N PRO A 95 26.03 3.65 -6.23
CA PRO A 95 26.04 2.59 -7.22
C PRO A 95 27.33 2.50 -8.03
N GLU A 96 27.96 3.63 -8.35
CA GLU A 96 29.23 3.69 -9.09
C GLU A 96 30.45 3.15 -8.32
N GLU A 97 30.32 2.98 -7.01
CA GLU A 97 31.34 2.39 -6.15
C GLU A 97 31.14 0.87 -5.96
N ILE A 98 29.96 0.34 -6.26
CA ILE A 98 29.57 -1.05 -5.98
C ILE A 98 29.19 -1.86 -7.24
N TYR A 99 28.78 -1.21 -8.33
CA TYR A 99 28.31 -1.87 -9.55
C TYR A 99 29.06 -1.40 -10.80
N HIS A 100 29.29 -2.33 -11.74
CA HIS A 100 29.92 -2.04 -13.02
C HIS A 100 28.94 -1.49 -14.08
N ASP A 101 27.68 -1.93 -14.06
CA ASP A 101 26.64 -1.50 -14.99
C ASP A 101 25.42 -0.96 -14.20
N ILE A 102 25.27 0.37 -14.22
CA ILE A 102 24.30 1.07 -13.37
C ILE A 102 23.09 1.45 -14.20
N THR A 103 21.95 0.83 -13.89
CA THR A 103 20.67 1.16 -14.50
C THR A 103 19.58 1.23 -13.44
N ILE A 104 18.53 2.02 -13.70
CA ILE A 104 17.38 2.05 -12.79
C ILE A 104 16.49 0.84 -12.99
N PHE A 105 16.27 0.47 -14.24
CA PHE A 105 15.48 -0.68 -14.66
C PHE A 105 16.34 -1.51 -15.59
N LYS A 106 16.56 -2.76 -15.21
CA LYS A 106 17.36 -3.68 -16.01
C LYS A 106 16.49 -4.85 -16.41
N LYS A 107 16.61 -5.25 -17.67
CA LYS A 107 16.05 -6.52 -18.11
C LYS A 107 17.13 -7.58 -17.91
N GLY A 108 17.00 -8.35 -16.82
CA GLY A 108 17.82 -9.50 -16.51
C GLY A 108 17.64 -10.64 -17.51
N ARG A 109 18.44 -11.69 -17.33
CA ARG A 109 18.43 -12.85 -18.22
C ARG A 109 17.26 -13.76 -17.85
N GLY A 110 16.24 -13.79 -18.70
CA GLY A 110 15.06 -14.65 -18.51
C GLY A 110 13.80 -13.86 -18.18
N ASP A 111 13.96 -12.57 -17.89
CA ASP A 111 12.87 -11.68 -17.54
C ASP A 111 11.96 -11.40 -18.72
N LYS A 112 10.69 -11.19 -18.41
CA LYS A 112 9.69 -10.77 -19.38
C LYS A 112 9.80 -9.26 -19.61
N ASP A 113 9.97 -8.49 -18.54
CA ASP A 113 10.07 -7.02 -18.50
C ASP A 113 11.35 -6.56 -17.77
N ALA A 114 11.58 -5.25 -17.63
CA ALA A 114 12.75 -4.70 -16.91
C ALA A 114 12.43 -4.33 -15.45
N ILE A 115 11.25 -4.75 -15.00
CA ILE A 115 10.72 -4.62 -13.65
C ILE A 115 10.01 -5.94 -13.46
N GLU A 116 10.57 -6.81 -12.65
CA GLU A 116 9.99 -8.08 -12.28
C GLU A 116 9.81 -8.11 -10.77
N PRO A 117 8.75 -8.74 -10.26
CA PRO A 117 8.60 -8.95 -8.82
C PRO A 117 9.76 -9.73 -8.21
N ASN A 118 10.43 -10.57 -9.01
CA ASN A 118 11.54 -11.41 -8.59
C ASN A 118 12.88 -10.68 -8.54
N ASP A 119 12.94 -9.43 -9.02
CA ASP A 119 14.09 -8.55 -8.84
C ASP A 119 14.32 -8.31 -7.35
N ILE A 120 13.25 -8.22 -6.57
CA ILE A 120 13.28 -7.74 -5.19
C ILE A 120 13.93 -8.76 -4.26
N ASP A 121 14.91 -8.29 -3.50
CA ASP A 121 15.50 -9.00 -2.36
C ASP A 121 15.35 -8.13 -1.10
N GLN A 122 14.79 -8.66 -0.02
CA GLN A 122 14.42 -7.88 1.17
C GLN A 122 15.62 -7.36 1.98
N GLY A 123 16.76 -8.05 1.92
CA GLY A 123 17.85 -7.78 2.86
C GLY A 123 17.46 -8.09 4.31
N THR A 124 17.96 -7.30 5.27
CA THR A 124 17.91 -7.63 6.71
C THR A 124 16.77 -6.98 7.49
N LEU A 125 16.03 -6.03 6.90
CA LEU A 125 15.00 -5.28 7.60
C LEU A 125 13.68 -6.07 7.71
N GLY A 126 12.97 -5.92 8.84
CA GLY A 126 11.65 -6.50 9.06
C GLY A 126 10.51 -5.81 8.31
N ASP A 127 10.70 -5.40 7.05
CA ASP A 127 9.75 -4.67 6.22
C ASP A 127 9.14 -5.51 5.10
N CYS A 128 9.05 -6.84 5.30
CA CYS A 128 8.47 -7.79 4.36
C CYS A 128 7.09 -7.41 3.81
N TRP A 129 6.30 -6.70 4.60
CA TRP A 129 5.01 -6.16 4.20
C TRP A 129 5.12 -5.14 3.05
N PHE A 130 6.18 -4.31 3.04
CA PHE A 130 6.49 -3.33 1.99
C PHE A 130 7.09 -4.03 0.77
N CYS A 131 8.03 -4.94 0.99
CA CYS A 131 8.60 -5.81 -0.05
C CYS A 131 7.50 -6.58 -0.82
N SER A 132 6.58 -7.24 -0.11
CA SER A 132 5.43 -7.94 -0.71
C SER A 132 4.53 -7.03 -1.51
N ALA A 133 4.32 -5.80 -1.04
CA ALA A 133 3.50 -4.83 -1.74
C ALA A 133 4.19 -4.36 -3.03
N LEU A 134 5.51 -4.10 -2.99
CA LEU A 134 6.28 -3.77 -4.19
C LEU A 134 6.29 -4.92 -5.19
N ALA A 135 6.50 -6.16 -4.75
CA ALA A 135 6.46 -7.35 -5.60
C ALA A 135 5.09 -7.48 -6.29
N CYS A 136 4.01 -7.39 -5.51
CA CYS A 136 2.65 -7.44 -6.05
C CYS A 136 2.37 -6.32 -7.07
N LEU A 137 2.84 -5.10 -6.80
CA LEU A 137 2.71 -3.99 -7.75
C LEU A 137 3.60 -4.14 -8.99
N ALA A 138 4.74 -4.82 -8.87
CA ALA A 138 5.66 -5.08 -9.97
C ALA A 138 5.12 -6.09 -11.00
N GLU A 139 4.11 -6.90 -10.65
CA GLU A 139 3.36 -7.75 -11.61
C GLU A 139 2.82 -6.93 -12.79
N ASN A 140 2.54 -5.65 -12.54
CA ASN A 140 2.27 -4.66 -13.56
C ASN A 140 3.31 -3.52 -13.49
N PRO A 141 4.37 -3.56 -14.33
CA PRO A 141 5.44 -2.56 -14.36
C PRO A 141 4.97 -1.09 -14.45
N ALA A 142 3.74 -0.86 -14.91
CA ALA A 142 3.13 0.47 -14.91
C ALA A 142 3.05 1.09 -13.51
N HIS A 143 2.83 0.30 -12.44
CA HIS A 143 2.72 0.83 -11.07
C HIS A 143 4.06 1.36 -10.56
N ILE A 144 5.11 0.57 -10.68
CA ILE A 144 6.48 0.97 -10.31
C ILE A 144 6.93 2.14 -11.19
N THR A 145 6.64 2.10 -12.49
CA THR A 145 7.03 3.20 -13.36
C THR A 145 6.27 4.50 -13.09
N LYS A 146 5.08 4.44 -12.49
CA LYS A 146 4.33 5.63 -12.07
C LYS A 146 4.86 6.22 -10.76
N ALA A 147 5.36 5.38 -9.85
CA ALA A 147 5.95 5.79 -8.59
C ALA A 147 7.33 6.43 -8.80
N LEU A 148 8.28 5.75 -9.45
CA LEU A 148 9.62 6.31 -9.66
C LEU A 148 9.61 7.36 -10.78
N VAL A 149 9.85 8.65 -10.52
CA VAL A 149 9.78 9.69 -11.58
C VAL A 149 11.07 9.72 -12.41
N THR A 150 12.23 9.62 -11.76
CA THR A 150 13.51 9.55 -12.46
C THR A 150 13.71 8.17 -13.10
N LYS A 151 13.77 8.10 -14.43
CA LYS A 151 13.79 6.84 -15.21
C LYS A 151 15.15 6.37 -15.69
N LYS A 152 16.15 7.22 -15.54
CA LYS A 152 17.51 6.96 -16.00
C LYS A 152 18.47 7.27 -14.87
N TRP A 153 19.60 6.56 -14.88
CA TRP A 153 20.69 6.84 -13.95
C TRP A 153 21.06 8.33 -14.02
N SER A 154 21.15 8.95 -12.84
CA SER A 154 21.32 10.38 -12.69
C SER A 154 22.79 10.69 -12.43
N LYS A 155 23.44 11.44 -13.31
CA LYS A 155 24.85 11.81 -13.11
C LYS A 155 25.04 12.70 -11.90
N SER A 156 24.04 13.52 -11.56
CA SER A 156 24.01 14.31 -10.33
C SER A 156 23.73 13.45 -9.08
N GLY A 157 23.31 12.20 -9.25
CA GLY A 157 22.95 11.31 -8.15
C GLY A 157 21.64 11.68 -7.47
N ALA A 158 20.77 12.49 -8.09
CA ALA A 158 19.45 12.86 -7.55
C ALA A 158 18.31 12.15 -8.29
N TYR A 159 17.33 11.64 -7.53
CA TYR A 159 16.22 10.84 -8.04
C TYR A 159 14.91 11.25 -7.39
N ASP A 160 13.87 11.40 -8.20
CA ASP A 160 12.53 11.74 -7.73
C ASP A 160 11.66 10.48 -7.65
N VAL A 161 11.04 10.25 -6.49
CA VAL A 161 10.04 9.21 -6.26
C VAL A 161 8.72 9.87 -5.87
N ARG A 162 7.64 9.52 -6.56
CA ARG A 162 6.29 9.99 -6.27
C ARG A 162 5.59 9.02 -5.31
N LEU A 163 5.13 9.54 -4.18
CA LEU A 163 4.38 8.80 -3.16
C LEU A 163 3.09 9.56 -2.79
N CYS A 164 2.03 8.85 -2.43
CA CYS A 164 0.75 9.37 -1.97
C CYS A 164 0.63 9.27 -0.45
N ILE A 165 1.32 10.16 0.27
CA ILE A 165 1.42 10.09 1.73
C ILE A 165 0.20 10.78 2.36
N ALA A 166 -0.52 10.06 3.23
CA ALA A 166 -1.75 10.54 3.87
C ALA A 166 -2.78 11.06 2.86
N GLY A 167 -2.88 10.38 1.71
CA GLY A 167 -3.76 10.79 0.61
C GLY A 167 -3.26 11.96 -0.22
N VAL A 168 -1.99 12.36 -0.11
CA VAL A 168 -1.39 13.50 -0.83
C VAL A 168 -0.25 13.05 -1.72
N TRP A 169 -0.34 13.35 -3.01
CA TRP A 169 0.77 13.12 -3.91
C TRP A 169 1.91 14.10 -3.63
N GLN A 170 3.10 13.56 -3.39
CA GLN A 170 4.32 14.33 -3.18
C GLN A 170 5.47 13.70 -3.98
N ILE A 171 6.38 14.56 -4.45
CA ILE A 171 7.67 14.13 -4.96
C ILE A 171 8.67 14.09 -3.80
N VAL A 172 9.36 12.96 -3.70
CA VAL A 172 10.41 12.67 -2.72
C VAL A 172 11.72 12.53 -3.45
N THR A 173 12.54 13.57 -3.34
CA THR A 173 13.88 13.59 -3.90
C THR A 173 14.83 12.88 -2.94
N VAL A 174 15.59 11.91 -3.44
CA VAL A 174 16.65 11.21 -2.70
C VAL A 174 17.94 11.23 -3.50
N ASP A 175 19.08 11.12 -2.81
CA ASP A 175 20.33 10.76 -3.46
C ASP A 175 20.50 9.23 -3.61
N ASP A 176 21.49 8.78 -4.38
CA ASP A 176 21.85 7.36 -4.51
C ASP A 176 22.96 6.88 -3.55
N CYS A 177 23.25 7.56 -2.43
CA CYS A 177 24.08 6.97 -1.39
C CYS A 177 23.28 5.89 -0.65
N LEU A 178 23.67 4.62 -0.75
CA LEU A 178 22.95 3.49 -0.17
C LEU A 178 23.72 2.88 1.01
N PRO A 179 23.03 2.40 2.07
CA PRO A 179 23.65 1.62 3.13
C PRO A 179 24.11 0.25 2.60
N VAL A 180 25.40 -0.03 2.74
CA VAL A 180 26.02 -1.29 2.33
C VAL A 180 26.88 -1.85 3.45
N HIS A 181 27.04 -3.17 3.45
CA HIS A 181 28.03 -3.87 4.26
C HIS A 181 29.45 -3.54 3.77
N GLU A 182 30.47 -3.90 4.56
CA GLU A 182 31.88 -3.65 4.19
C GLU A 182 32.25 -4.23 2.83
N ASN A 183 31.71 -5.41 2.50
CA ASN A 183 31.91 -6.10 1.22
C ASN A 183 31.21 -5.41 0.02
N GLY A 184 30.35 -4.41 0.26
CA GLY A 184 29.61 -3.67 -0.77
C GLY A 184 28.19 -4.17 -1.05
N ASP A 185 27.74 -5.24 -0.37
CA ASP A 185 26.37 -5.73 -0.51
C ASP A 185 25.38 -4.78 0.16
N PRO A 186 24.22 -4.48 -0.45
CA PRO A 186 23.17 -3.68 0.17
C PRO A 186 22.67 -4.29 1.49
N VAL A 187 22.41 -3.43 2.49
CA VAL A 187 21.92 -3.87 3.82
C VAL A 187 20.41 -4.12 3.82
N PHE A 188 19.68 -3.30 3.06
CA PHE A 188 18.22 -3.28 3.00
C PHE A 188 17.71 -3.87 1.68
N LEU A 189 16.55 -3.42 1.18
CA LEU A 189 16.03 -3.91 -0.08
C LEU A 189 17.05 -3.71 -1.20
N SER A 190 17.19 -4.72 -2.05
CA SER A 190 18.05 -4.68 -3.22
C SER A 190 17.41 -5.38 -4.41
N SER A 191 18.14 -5.40 -5.52
CA SER A 191 17.75 -6.10 -6.73
C SER A 191 18.75 -7.19 -7.07
N LYS A 192 18.27 -8.39 -7.44
CA LYS A 192 19.11 -9.50 -7.91
C LYS A 192 19.97 -9.14 -9.11
N ASP A 193 19.45 -8.29 -9.99
CA ASP A 193 20.14 -7.82 -11.20
C ASP A 193 20.90 -6.50 -11.01
N HIS A 194 20.95 -6.01 -9.76
CA HIS A 194 21.61 -4.76 -9.35
C HIS A 194 21.01 -3.49 -9.96
N ASP A 195 19.72 -3.49 -10.29
CA ASP A 195 19.02 -2.29 -10.73
C ASP A 195 18.46 -1.47 -9.57
N LEU A 196 18.39 -0.15 -9.77
CA LEU A 196 18.27 0.78 -8.63
C LEU A 196 16.83 1.02 -8.15
N TRP A 197 15.81 0.60 -8.89
CA TRP A 197 14.45 1.04 -8.62
C TRP A 197 13.95 0.63 -7.22
N VAL A 198 14.28 -0.59 -6.76
CA VAL A 198 13.86 -1.11 -5.45
C VAL A 198 14.45 -0.24 -4.34
N MET A 199 15.77 -0.07 -4.38
CA MET A 199 16.56 0.70 -3.41
C MET A 199 16.12 2.17 -3.35
N LEU A 200 15.86 2.80 -4.51
CA LEU A 200 15.42 4.19 -4.57
C LEU A 200 14.02 4.40 -3.99
N ILE A 201 13.09 3.48 -4.27
CA ILE A 201 11.72 3.55 -3.75
C ILE A 201 11.70 3.31 -2.24
N GLU A 202 12.41 2.29 -1.75
CA GLU A 202 12.55 2.04 -0.32
C GLU A 202 13.17 3.24 0.39
N LYS A 203 14.29 3.78 -0.11
CA LYS A 203 14.94 4.93 0.50
C LYS A 203 14.03 6.16 0.58
N ALA A 204 13.29 6.45 -0.49
CA ALA A 204 12.31 7.54 -0.47
C ALA A 204 11.21 7.29 0.56
N TYR A 205 10.77 6.05 0.71
CA TYR A 205 9.79 5.66 1.71
C TYR A 205 10.33 5.79 3.14
N ALA A 206 11.56 5.31 3.38
CA ALA A 206 12.29 5.47 4.65
C ALA A 206 12.46 6.94 5.02
N LYS A 207 12.84 7.79 4.06
CA LYS A 207 12.93 9.25 4.23
C LYS A 207 11.60 9.85 4.69
N VAL A 208 10.50 9.53 4.00
CA VAL A 208 9.16 9.99 4.41
C VAL A 208 8.84 9.63 5.85
N HIS A 209 9.24 8.43 6.27
CA HIS A 209 8.96 7.89 7.60
C HIS A 209 10.07 8.15 8.64
N GLY A 210 11.08 8.93 8.26
CA GLY A 210 12.16 9.43 9.10
C GLY A 210 13.39 8.53 9.21
N SER A 211 13.28 7.22 8.98
CA SER A 211 14.42 6.29 8.99
C SER A 211 14.07 4.94 8.37
N TYR A 212 15.08 4.13 7.99
CA TYR A 212 14.86 2.75 7.54
C TYR A 212 14.21 1.90 8.63
N LEU A 213 14.68 1.97 9.88
CA LEU A 213 14.09 1.21 10.99
C LEU A 213 12.64 1.59 11.31
N SER A 214 12.16 2.76 10.83
CA SER A 214 10.74 3.10 10.92
C SER A 214 9.85 2.21 10.04
N LEU A 215 10.42 1.51 9.06
CA LEU A 215 9.68 0.61 8.15
C LEU A 215 9.48 -0.80 8.71
N ALA A 216 10.14 -1.13 9.82
CA ALA A 216 10.03 -2.44 10.46
C ALA A 216 8.59 -2.68 10.98
N GLY A 217 7.94 -3.71 10.45
CA GLY A 217 6.58 -4.09 10.79
C GLY A 217 5.50 -3.22 10.14
N GLY A 218 4.53 -3.87 9.50
CA GLY A 218 3.43 -3.19 8.83
C GLY A 218 2.52 -4.17 8.09
N PHE A 219 1.68 -3.63 7.21
CA PHE A 219 0.70 -4.35 6.41
C PHE A 219 0.77 -3.86 4.98
N SER A 220 0.73 -4.76 4.00
CA SER A 220 0.96 -4.43 2.59
C SER A 220 -0.03 -3.38 2.07
N ALA A 221 -1.25 -3.33 2.62
CA ALA A 221 -2.23 -2.30 2.30
C ALA A 221 -1.71 -0.86 2.52
N MET A 222 -0.86 -0.62 3.53
CA MET A 222 -0.29 0.71 3.77
C MET A 222 0.64 1.15 2.64
N ALA A 223 1.42 0.21 2.10
CA ALA A 223 2.35 0.45 1.01
C ALA A 223 1.61 0.60 -0.31
N PHE A 224 0.59 -0.25 -0.56
CA PHE A 224 -0.31 -0.10 -1.69
C PHE A 224 -0.90 1.32 -1.75
N GLU A 225 -1.45 1.80 -0.64
CA GLU A 225 -2.00 3.16 -0.56
C GLU A 225 -0.94 4.24 -0.84
N ASP A 226 0.26 4.13 -0.26
CA ASP A 226 1.29 5.16 -0.44
C ASP A 226 1.96 5.13 -1.82
N ILE A 227 2.04 3.98 -2.48
CA ILE A 227 2.68 3.87 -3.79
C ILE A 227 1.68 4.18 -4.91
N THR A 228 0.44 3.72 -4.76
CA THR A 228 -0.58 3.85 -5.81
C THR A 228 -1.53 5.03 -5.58
N GLY A 229 -1.70 5.50 -4.35
CA GLY A 229 -2.75 6.46 -3.99
C GLY A 229 -4.16 5.89 -4.03
N CYS A 230 -4.34 4.59 -4.31
CA CYS A 230 -5.64 3.93 -4.23
C CYS A 230 -6.03 3.61 -2.79
N ALA A 231 -7.33 3.43 -2.58
CA ALA A 231 -7.83 2.93 -1.31
C ALA A 231 -7.36 1.48 -1.10
N ALA A 232 -6.80 1.20 0.07
CA ALA A 232 -6.35 -0.13 0.43
C ALA A 232 -6.78 -0.49 1.86
N GLU A 233 -6.94 -1.79 2.13
CA GLU A 233 -7.41 -2.27 3.41
C GLU A 233 -6.78 -3.60 3.81
N THR A 234 -6.43 -3.71 5.08
CA THR A 234 -6.18 -4.99 5.76
C THR A 234 -7.48 -5.50 6.35
N LEU A 235 -7.86 -6.73 6.00
CA LEU A 235 -9.06 -7.42 6.47
C LEU A 235 -8.67 -8.77 7.08
N GLN A 236 -9.32 -9.14 8.17
CA GLN A 236 -9.21 -10.51 8.67
C GLN A 236 -10.04 -11.44 7.79
N PHE A 237 -9.55 -12.66 7.55
CA PHE A 237 -10.31 -13.69 6.83
C PHE A 237 -11.70 -13.89 7.43
N SER A 238 -11.79 -13.92 8.77
CA SER A 238 -13.03 -14.00 9.53
C SER A 238 -14.05 -12.91 9.17
N THR A 239 -13.57 -11.68 8.91
CA THR A 239 -14.40 -10.52 8.55
C THR A 239 -14.91 -10.61 7.11
N VAL A 240 -14.10 -11.15 6.19
CA VAL A 240 -14.50 -11.36 4.79
C VAL A 240 -15.48 -12.53 4.69
N MET A 241 -15.15 -13.66 5.30
CA MET A 241 -15.92 -14.90 5.21
C MET A 241 -17.25 -14.83 5.97
N LYS A 242 -17.32 -14.10 7.10
CA LYS A 242 -18.51 -14.06 7.99
C LYS A 242 -19.08 -15.46 8.28
N GLY A 243 -18.21 -16.42 8.56
CA GLY A 243 -18.55 -17.83 8.81
C GLY A 243 -18.67 -18.72 7.57
N ASP A 244 -18.60 -18.17 6.36
CA ASP A 244 -18.72 -18.93 5.10
C ASP A 244 -17.43 -18.79 4.27
N PRO A 245 -16.58 -19.83 4.21
CA PRO A 245 -15.33 -19.81 3.44
C PRO A 245 -15.53 -19.51 1.95
N VAL A 246 -16.69 -19.82 1.37
CA VAL A 246 -16.98 -19.53 -0.05
C VAL A 246 -16.88 -18.03 -0.33
N LYS A 247 -17.27 -17.17 0.62
CA LYS A 247 -17.16 -15.71 0.44
C LYS A 247 -15.72 -15.22 0.37
N LEU A 248 -14.80 -15.88 1.05
CA LEU A 248 -13.38 -15.55 0.95
C LEU A 248 -12.81 -16.06 -0.39
N TRP A 249 -13.25 -17.22 -0.85
CA TRP A 249 -12.90 -17.71 -2.19
C TRP A 249 -13.39 -16.74 -3.28
N ASP A 250 -14.67 -16.37 -3.24
CA ASP A 250 -15.29 -15.42 -4.18
C ASP A 250 -14.59 -14.05 -4.14
N PHE A 251 -14.11 -13.63 -2.96
CA PHE A 251 -13.30 -12.43 -2.81
C PHE A 251 -12.00 -12.54 -3.62
N PHE A 252 -11.25 -13.65 -3.47
CA PHE A 252 -10.02 -13.84 -4.23
C PHE A 252 -10.29 -13.88 -5.73
N VAL A 253 -11.26 -14.69 -6.18
CA VAL A 253 -11.64 -14.80 -7.59
C VAL A 253 -12.03 -13.44 -8.18
N LYS A 254 -12.87 -12.67 -7.47
CA LYS A 254 -13.28 -11.33 -7.91
C LYS A 254 -12.05 -10.45 -8.10
N HIS A 255 -11.21 -10.33 -7.08
CA HIS A 255 -10.17 -9.31 -7.07
C HIS A 255 -8.96 -9.67 -7.94
N THR A 256 -8.59 -10.95 -8.05
CA THR A 256 -7.57 -11.37 -9.03
C THR A 256 -8.06 -11.16 -10.46
N SER A 257 -9.35 -11.44 -10.75
CA SER A 257 -9.92 -11.21 -12.09
C SER A 257 -9.99 -9.72 -12.48
N GLN A 258 -10.02 -8.83 -11.49
CA GLN A 258 -10.01 -7.39 -11.68
C GLN A 258 -8.58 -6.81 -11.76
N GLU A 259 -7.55 -7.66 -11.62
CA GLU A 259 -6.15 -7.26 -11.50
C GLU A 259 -5.90 -6.32 -10.30
N ASP A 260 -6.70 -6.45 -9.23
CA ASP A 260 -6.45 -5.76 -7.98
C ASP A 260 -5.21 -6.34 -7.29
N PRO A 261 -4.26 -5.53 -6.81
CA PRO A 261 -3.17 -6.00 -5.97
C PRO A 261 -3.70 -6.57 -4.66
N VAL A 262 -3.42 -7.85 -4.42
CA VAL A 262 -3.82 -8.58 -3.22
C VAL A 262 -2.60 -9.25 -2.61
N CYS A 263 -2.42 -9.09 -1.30
CA CYS A 263 -1.50 -9.88 -0.49
C CYS A 263 -2.27 -10.64 0.60
N ILE A 264 -1.75 -11.78 1.02
CA ILE A 264 -2.18 -12.51 2.20
C ILE A 264 -1.04 -12.61 3.21
N SER A 265 -1.34 -12.53 4.50
CA SER A 265 -0.35 -12.69 5.55
C SER A 265 -0.58 -13.97 6.34
N SER A 266 0.51 -14.69 6.56
CA SER A 266 0.49 -15.91 7.35
C SER A 266 0.36 -15.60 8.85
N ILE A 267 -0.12 -16.60 9.59
CA ILE A 267 -0.28 -16.50 11.04
C ILE A 267 1.08 -16.19 11.70
N SER A 268 1.16 -15.11 12.48
CA SER A 268 2.40 -14.70 13.16
C SER A 268 2.77 -15.58 14.35
N ARG A 269 1.79 -16.30 14.93
CA ARG A 269 1.99 -17.19 16.08
C ARG A 269 1.34 -18.56 15.87
N PRO A 270 1.92 -19.41 15.01
CA PRO A 270 1.34 -20.71 14.67
C PRO A 270 1.01 -21.59 15.87
N LYS A 271 1.84 -21.52 16.93
CA LYS A 271 1.64 -22.25 18.19
C LYS A 271 0.30 -21.93 18.86
N GLU A 272 -0.15 -20.67 18.79
CA GLU A 272 -1.46 -20.25 19.34
C GLU A 272 -2.64 -20.76 18.49
N CYS A 273 -2.37 -21.17 17.24
CA CYS A 273 -3.36 -21.73 16.31
C CYS A 273 -3.27 -23.27 16.21
N GLY A 274 -2.64 -23.93 17.18
CA GLY A 274 -2.61 -25.39 17.30
C GLY A 274 -1.51 -26.08 16.49
N PHE A 275 -0.58 -25.34 15.88
CA PHE A 275 0.58 -25.93 15.21
C PHE A 275 1.75 -26.17 16.17
N THR A 276 2.35 -27.34 16.10
CA THR A 276 3.72 -27.53 16.59
C THR A 276 4.72 -26.85 15.65
N GLU A 277 5.90 -26.54 16.16
CA GLU A 277 6.96 -25.95 15.34
C GLU A 277 7.39 -26.87 14.18
N LYS A 278 7.37 -28.19 14.41
CA LYS A 278 7.68 -29.19 13.40
C LYS A 278 6.62 -29.23 12.30
N GLU A 279 5.34 -29.13 12.66
CA GLU A 279 4.25 -29.08 11.68
C GLU A 279 4.30 -27.80 10.84
N TRP A 280 4.57 -26.66 11.47
CA TRP A 280 4.70 -25.40 10.73
C TRP A 280 5.89 -25.41 9.78
N LYS A 281 7.07 -25.88 10.22
CA LYS A 281 8.24 -26.02 9.34
C LYS A 281 8.00 -26.92 8.12
N LYS A 282 7.08 -27.88 8.22
CA LYS A 282 6.69 -28.75 7.09
C LYS A 282 5.81 -28.05 6.06
N THR A 283 5.15 -26.94 6.38
CA THR A 283 4.35 -26.21 5.39
C THR A 283 5.22 -25.43 4.41
N GLY A 284 6.45 -25.06 4.79
CA GLY A 284 7.30 -24.15 4.02
C GLY A 284 6.86 -22.68 4.08
N ILE A 285 5.75 -22.37 4.76
CA ILE A 285 5.25 -21.00 4.92
C ILE A 285 5.98 -20.31 6.07
N PHE A 286 6.52 -19.12 5.86
CA PHE A 286 7.10 -18.30 6.91
C PHE A 286 6.00 -17.68 7.76
N SER A 287 6.14 -17.71 9.10
CA SER A 287 5.16 -17.14 10.02
C SER A 287 5.25 -15.61 10.07
N GLY A 288 4.11 -14.91 10.05
CA GLY A 288 4.06 -13.45 10.11
C GLY A 288 4.66 -12.78 8.87
N HIS A 289 4.58 -13.47 7.72
CA HIS A 289 5.12 -13.02 6.45
C HIS A 289 4.01 -12.78 5.44
N ALA A 290 4.22 -11.84 4.53
CA ALA A 290 3.25 -11.48 3.50
C ALA A 290 3.63 -12.14 2.15
N TYR A 291 2.60 -12.51 1.40
CA TYR A 291 2.69 -13.17 0.10
C TYR A 291 1.72 -12.50 -0.86
N SER A 292 2.11 -12.30 -2.12
CA SER A 292 1.20 -11.77 -3.14
C SER A 292 0.27 -12.88 -3.64
N VAL A 293 -1.00 -12.57 -3.88
CA VAL A 293 -1.95 -13.47 -4.55
C VAL A 293 -2.01 -13.07 -6.01
N LEU A 294 -1.61 -13.99 -6.89
CA LEU A 294 -1.53 -13.75 -8.33
C LEU A 294 -2.80 -14.19 -9.04
N ASP A 295 -3.36 -15.32 -8.61
CA ASP A 295 -4.54 -15.89 -9.25
C ASP A 295 -5.31 -16.81 -8.29
N ALA A 296 -6.60 -17.00 -8.57
CA ALA A 296 -7.48 -17.90 -7.85
C ALA A 296 -8.37 -18.64 -8.85
N LYS A 297 -8.15 -19.94 -8.99
CA LYS A 297 -8.81 -20.78 -10.00
C LYS A 297 -9.45 -22.01 -9.39
N GLU A 298 -10.56 -22.43 -9.98
CA GLU A 298 -11.25 -23.67 -9.64
C GLU A 298 -11.33 -24.58 -10.87
N HIS A 299 -10.99 -25.86 -10.71
CA HIS A 299 -11.17 -26.88 -11.75
C HIS A 299 -11.70 -28.17 -11.14
N LYS A 300 -12.89 -28.63 -11.58
CA LYS A 300 -13.56 -29.84 -11.08
C LYS A 300 -13.65 -29.91 -9.54
N GLY A 301 -13.92 -28.78 -8.89
CA GLY A 301 -14.04 -28.68 -7.43
C GLY A 301 -12.72 -28.53 -6.67
N LEU A 302 -11.56 -28.60 -7.35
CA LEU A 302 -10.27 -28.26 -6.75
C LEU A 302 -10.04 -26.75 -6.85
N ARG A 303 -9.81 -26.10 -5.71
CA ARG A 303 -9.56 -24.66 -5.60
C ARG A 303 -8.12 -24.39 -5.22
N LEU A 304 -7.37 -23.75 -6.13
CA LEU A 304 -5.99 -23.37 -5.89
C LEU A 304 -5.81 -21.86 -6.00
N LEU A 305 -5.03 -21.29 -5.07
CA LEU A 305 -4.46 -19.96 -5.21
C LEU A 305 -3.06 -20.10 -5.77
N GLN A 306 -2.70 -19.25 -6.73
CA GLN A 306 -1.30 -19.00 -7.07
C GLN A 306 -0.81 -17.84 -6.23
N VAL A 307 0.27 -18.05 -5.48
CA VAL A 307 0.84 -17.06 -4.57
C VAL A 307 2.33 -16.88 -4.84
N ARG A 308 2.86 -15.71 -4.48
CA ARG A 308 4.29 -15.38 -4.59
C ARG A 308 4.88 -15.06 -3.23
N ASN A 309 5.99 -15.71 -2.91
CA ASN A 309 6.86 -15.27 -1.83
C ASN A 309 7.77 -14.13 -2.35
N PRO A 310 7.72 -12.93 -1.76
CA PRO A 310 8.57 -11.82 -2.18
C PRO A 310 10.08 -12.09 -2.05
N TRP A 311 10.50 -13.09 -1.26
CA TRP A 311 11.93 -13.45 -1.15
C TRP A 311 12.45 -14.25 -2.33
N GLY A 312 11.56 -14.74 -3.21
CA GLY A 312 11.92 -15.44 -4.44
C GLY A 312 12.74 -16.73 -4.29
N GLY A 313 13.08 -17.16 -3.07
CA GLY A 313 13.99 -18.27 -2.80
C GLY A 313 13.43 -19.37 -1.90
N SER A 314 12.13 -19.32 -1.57
CA SER A 314 11.47 -20.43 -0.91
C SER A 314 9.97 -20.48 -1.22
N GLU A 315 9.48 -21.69 -1.43
CA GLU A 315 8.11 -21.97 -1.80
C GLU A 315 7.42 -22.85 -0.76
N SER A 316 6.10 -23.00 -0.87
CA SER A 316 5.34 -23.94 -0.05
C SER A 316 5.87 -25.37 -0.22
N LYS A 317 5.80 -26.15 0.85
CA LYS A 317 6.06 -27.60 0.85
C LYS A 317 4.78 -28.43 0.97
N LEU A 318 3.63 -27.78 0.83
CA LEU A 318 2.29 -28.39 0.82
C LEU A 318 1.93 -28.89 -0.57
N ASP A 319 0.89 -29.71 -0.68
CA ASP A 319 0.41 -30.25 -1.96
C ASP A 319 0.20 -29.15 -3.01
N PHE A 320 0.47 -29.50 -4.27
CA PHE A 320 0.48 -28.62 -5.45
C PHE A 320 1.59 -27.56 -5.48
N ASN A 321 2.64 -27.69 -4.64
CA ASN A 321 3.88 -26.95 -4.85
C ASN A 321 4.61 -27.38 -6.15
N ASP A 322 5.67 -26.66 -6.51
CA ASP A 322 6.36 -26.84 -7.78
C ASP A 322 7.12 -28.17 -7.93
N ASP A 323 7.46 -28.80 -6.81
CA ASP A 323 8.11 -30.12 -6.74
C ASP A 323 7.13 -31.30 -6.59
N ASP A 324 5.83 -31.03 -6.47
CA ASP A 324 4.81 -32.05 -6.25
C ASP A 324 4.54 -32.88 -7.51
N ARG A 325 5.23 -34.02 -7.64
CA ARG A 325 5.03 -34.96 -8.75
C ARG A 325 3.86 -35.92 -8.55
N GLU A 326 3.25 -35.93 -7.35
CA GLU A 326 2.18 -36.87 -7.00
C GLU A 326 0.81 -36.30 -7.38
N HIS A 327 0.54 -35.04 -7.05
CA HIS A 327 -0.78 -34.43 -7.25
C HIS A 327 -0.91 -33.72 -8.60
N TRP A 328 0.17 -33.20 -9.19
CA TRP A 328 0.11 -32.56 -10.49
C TRP A 328 -0.08 -33.57 -11.63
N THR A 329 -1.27 -33.56 -12.23
CA THR A 329 -1.56 -34.30 -13.47
C THR A 329 -1.46 -33.39 -14.70
N PRO A 330 -1.25 -33.94 -15.91
CA PRO A 330 -1.25 -33.14 -17.14
C PRO A 330 -2.53 -32.32 -17.35
N GLU A 331 -3.68 -32.82 -16.88
CA GLU A 331 -4.94 -32.10 -16.92
C GLU A 331 -4.91 -30.87 -16.01
N LEU A 332 -4.46 -31.06 -14.75
CA LEU A 332 -4.41 -29.97 -13.76
C LEU A 332 -3.37 -28.93 -14.14
N ILE A 333 -2.19 -29.33 -14.62
CA ILE A 333 -1.16 -28.39 -15.11
C ILE A 333 -1.75 -27.47 -16.17
N LYS A 334 -2.50 -28.03 -17.13
CA LYS A 334 -3.15 -27.25 -18.18
C LYS A 334 -4.29 -26.38 -17.65
N ALA A 335 -5.11 -26.89 -16.73
CA ALA A 335 -6.26 -26.17 -16.19
C ALA A 335 -5.84 -24.95 -15.35
N PHE A 336 -4.80 -25.08 -14.54
CA PHE A 336 -4.29 -24.01 -13.68
C PHE A 336 -3.27 -23.11 -14.40
N GLY A 337 -2.67 -23.60 -15.49
CA GLY A 337 -1.57 -22.93 -16.17
C GLY A 337 -0.28 -22.98 -15.35
N ALA A 338 -0.07 -24.07 -14.61
CA ALA A 338 1.05 -24.21 -13.70
C ALA A 338 2.38 -24.24 -14.46
N THR A 339 3.36 -23.50 -13.95
CA THR A 339 4.74 -23.50 -14.42
C THR A 339 5.65 -23.76 -13.24
N PHE A 340 6.57 -24.70 -13.39
CA PHE A 340 7.45 -25.12 -12.31
C PHE A 340 8.80 -24.43 -12.46
N LYS A 341 8.99 -23.33 -11.73
CA LYS A 341 10.20 -22.49 -11.82
C LYS A 341 10.52 -21.97 -10.43
N GLU A 342 11.80 -21.93 -10.11
CA GLU A 342 12.33 -21.27 -8.90
C GLU A 342 12.22 -19.74 -9.05
N ASP A 343 10.99 -19.26 -8.96
CA ASP A 343 10.61 -17.87 -9.20
C ASP A 343 9.75 -17.34 -8.04
N GLY A 344 9.69 -18.09 -6.94
CA GLY A 344 8.97 -17.77 -5.72
C GLY A 344 7.46 -17.91 -5.84
N THR A 345 6.94 -18.29 -7.01
CA THR A 345 5.51 -18.57 -7.19
C THR A 345 5.21 -20.03 -6.97
N PHE A 346 4.08 -20.30 -6.32
CA PHE A 346 3.63 -21.67 -6.11
C PHE A 346 2.11 -21.70 -6.00
N PHE A 347 1.52 -22.87 -6.23
CA PHE A 347 0.11 -23.09 -5.95
C PHE A 347 -0.10 -23.62 -4.53
N ILE A 348 -1.24 -23.26 -3.94
CA ILE A 348 -1.66 -23.74 -2.63
C ILE A 348 -3.17 -24.00 -2.63
N LYS A 349 -3.59 -25.10 -1.99
CA LYS A 349 -5.01 -25.42 -1.79
C LYS A 349 -5.70 -24.34 -0.97
N PHE A 350 -6.94 -24.02 -1.31
CA PHE A 350 -7.72 -23.05 -0.55
C PHE A 350 -7.88 -23.46 0.93
N GLU A 351 -7.99 -24.76 1.21
CA GLU A 351 -8.07 -25.30 2.57
C GLU A 351 -6.79 -25.02 3.37
N ASP A 352 -5.63 -25.11 2.73
CA ASP A 352 -4.35 -24.76 3.35
C ASP A 352 -4.17 -23.25 3.52
N VAL A 353 -4.75 -22.45 2.63
CA VAL A 353 -4.82 -20.99 2.80
C VAL A 353 -5.59 -20.63 4.07
N LEU A 354 -6.76 -21.24 4.29
CA LEU A 354 -7.56 -21.04 5.51
C LEU A 354 -6.83 -21.48 6.79
N ARG A 355 -5.89 -22.43 6.66
CA ARG A 355 -5.15 -23.01 7.78
C ARG A 355 -3.89 -22.21 8.13
N CYS A 356 -3.20 -21.66 7.14
CA CYS A 356 -1.90 -20.99 7.30
C CYS A 356 -1.99 -19.47 7.33
N PHE A 357 -3.05 -18.87 6.80
CA PHE A 357 -3.20 -17.42 6.62
C PHE A 357 -4.45 -16.90 7.32
N ASN A 358 -4.41 -15.63 7.74
CA ASN A 358 -5.50 -15.04 8.50
C ASN A 358 -5.81 -13.57 8.15
N LEU A 359 -4.97 -12.93 7.32
CA LEU A 359 -5.15 -11.56 6.88
C LEU A 359 -5.07 -11.50 5.36
N VAL A 360 -5.88 -10.62 4.78
CA VAL A 360 -5.79 -10.18 3.39
C VAL A 360 -5.59 -8.67 3.36
N ASP A 361 -4.58 -8.23 2.63
CA ASP A 361 -4.32 -6.86 2.28
C ASP A 361 -4.74 -6.65 0.83
N ILE A 362 -5.66 -5.73 0.57
CA ILE A 362 -6.14 -5.45 -0.78
C ILE A 362 -5.99 -3.98 -1.14
N CYS A 363 -5.57 -3.73 -2.37
CA CYS A 363 -5.63 -2.41 -3.02
C CYS A 363 -6.77 -2.40 -4.04
N TYR A 364 -7.75 -1.51 -3.87
CA TYR A 364 -8.87 -1.42 -4.82
C TYR A 364 -8.49 -0.54 -6.01
N MET A 365 -7.92 -1.17 -7.03
CA MET A 365 -7.58 -0.59 -8.32
C MET A 365 -8.81 -0.74 -9.23
N HIS A 366 -9.78 0.16 -9.07
CA HIS A 366 -11.04 0.07 -9.81
C HIS A 366 -10.77 -0.05 -11.32
N GLY A 367 -11.53 -0.91 -12.01
CA GLY A 367 -11.20 -1.53 -13.29
C GLY A 367 -10.66 -0.60 -14.39
N ALA A 368 -9.97 -1.21 -15.36
CA ALA A 368 -9.24 -0.72 -16.56
C ALA A 368 -9.25 0.79 -16.96
N ASP A 369 -10.32 1.53 -16.69
CA ASP A 369 -10.54 2.93 -17.10
C ASP A 369 -10.20 3.97 -16.02
N CYS A 370 -10.16 3.61 -14.73
CA CYS A 370 -9.80 4.54 -13.67
C CYS A 370 -8.34 4.39 -13.25
N HIS A 371 -7.55 5.40 -13.55
CA HIS A 371 -6.16 5.44 -13.09
C HIS A 371 -6.11 5.81 -11.59
N PRO A 372 -5.18 5.23 -10.79
CA PRO A 372 -4.94 5.62 -9.39
C PRO A 372 -4.86 7.14 -9.13
N PHE A 373 -4.50 7.90 -10.17
CA PHE A 373 -4.35 9.35 -10.16
C PHE A 373 -5.67 10.14 -10.32
N GLN A 374 -6.79 9.51 -10.63
CA GLN A 374 -8.07 10.19 -10.94
C GLN A 374 -9.00 10.34 -9.74
N ALA A 375 -8.57 9.89 -8.55
CA ALA A 375 -9.32 10.17 -7.33
C ALA A 375 -9.46 11.68 -7.10
N SER A 376 -10.68 12.08 -6.73
CA SER A 376 -10.92 13.42 -6.23
C SER A 376 -10.56 13.47 -4.77
N ARG A 377 -9.82 14.52 -4.40
CA ARG A 377 -9.23 14.65 -3.07
C ARG A 377 -9.64 15.98 -2.46
N ALA A 378 -9.76 15.98 -1.14
CA ALA A 378 -9.94 17.18 -0.35
C ALA A 378 -9.26 17.00 1.01
N SER A 379 -9.00 18.09 1.71
CA SER A 379 -8.53 18.05 3.10
C SER A 379 -9.31 19.00 3.99
N SER A 380 -9.20 18.73 5.28
CA SER A 380 -9.57 19.68 6.31
C SER A 380 -8.85 19.37 7.61
N THR A 381 -9.21 20.10 8.66
CA THR A 381 -8.65 19.93 9.99
C THR A 381 -9.80 19.76 10.98
N PHE A 382 -9.82 18.64 11.69
CA PHE A 382 -10.71 18.53 12.84
C PHE A 382 -10.22 19.45 13.95
N THR A 383 -11.13 20.13 14.61
CA THR A 383 -10.81 21.08 15.68
C THR A 383 -11.62 20.80 16.95
N THR A 384 -11.04 21.11 18.10
CA THR A 384 -11.73 21.06 19.41
C THR A 384 -11.72 22.46 20.08
N GLY A 385 -12.42 22.61 21.21
CA GLY A 385 -12.54 23.90 21.92
C GLY A 385 -13.65 24.79 21.35
N ASP A 386 -13.43 26.11 21.34
CA ASP A 386 -14.46 27.11 20.96
C ASP A 386 -14.78 27.08 19.46
N ALA A 387 -13.83 26.64 18.62
CA ALA A 387 -14.00 26.47 17.17
C ALA A 387 -14.26 25.01 16.78
N LYS A 388 -14.93 24.22 17.64
CA LYS A 388 -15.11 22.77 17.48
C LYS A 388 -15.77 22.38 16.14
N GLN A 389 -15.01 21.68 15.31
CA GLN A 389 -15.47 21.08 14.06
C GLN A 389 -14.99 19.63 14.00
N LEU A 390 -15.90 18.69 14.28
CA LEU A 390 -15.60 17.25 14.28
C LEU A 390 -16.07 16.53 13.01
N SER A 391 -16.76 17.24 12.12
CA SER A 391 -17.35 16.72 10.89
C SER A 391 -17.12 17.66 9.72
N HIS A 392 -16.77 17.10 8.58
CA HIS A 392 -16.65 17.82 7.31
C HIS A 392 -17.34 17.04 6.22
N CYS A 393 -18.00 17.75 5.31
CA CYS A 393 -18.82 17.15 4.26
C CYS A 393 -18.43 17.70 2.89
N TRP A 394 -18.43 16.82 1.89
CA TRP A 394 -18.29 17.19 0.49
C TRP A 394 -19.41 16.55 -0.31
N ARG A 395 -20.13 17.36 -1.08
CA ARG A 395 -21.12 16.88 -2.04
C ARG A 395 -20.42 16.36 -3.28
N PHE A 396 -20.97 15.30 -3.87
CA PHE A 396 -20.53 14.76 -5.14
C PHE A 396 -21.71 14.17 -5.91
N GLU A 397 -21.53 13.99 -7.21
CA GLU A 397 -22.58 13.54 -8.13
C GLU A 397 -22.10 12.29 -8.87
N ILE A 398 -22.98 11.30 -8.98
CA ILE A 398 -22.78 10.10 -9.80
C ILE A 398 -23.73 10.19 -10.99
N THR A 399 -23.20 9.97 -12.18
CA THR A 399 -23.91 10.09 -13.48
C THR A 399 -24.35 8.74 -14.03
N LYS A 400 -23.67 7.68 -13.63
CA LYS A 400 -23.90 6.29 -14.03
C LYS A 400 -23.67 5.38 -12.83
N GLU A 401 -24.45 4.32 -12.73
CA GLU A 401 -24.24 3.27 -11.72
C GLU A 401 -22.75 2.85 -11.70
N THR A 402 -22.10 3.04 -10.55
CA THR A 402 -20.68 2.74 -10.40
C THR A 402 -20.34 2.32 -8.97
N GLU A 403 -19.33 1.47 -8.83
CA GLU A 403 -18.67 1.25 -7.54
C GLU A 403 -17.91 2.53 -7.16
N VAL A 404 -18.13 2.95 -5.92
CA VAL A 404 -17.49 4.10 -5.30
C VAL A 404 -16.75 3.65 -4.07
N VAL A 405 -15.48 4.08 -3.96
CA VAL A 405 -14.66 3.84 -2.78
C VAL A 405 -14.15 5.15 -2.24
N ALA A 406 -14.61 5.49 -1.04
CA ALA A 406 -14.20 6.66 -0.32
C ALA A 406 -13.26 6.29 0.83
N SER A 407 -12.26 7.12 1.07
CA SER A 407 -11.33 6.93 2.17
C SER A 407 -10.96 8.23 2.86
N ILE A 408 -10.67 8.13 4.14
CA ILE A 408 -10.12 9.20 4.97
C ILE A 408 -8.73 8.80 5.45
N HIS A 409 -7.81 9.76 5.47
CA HIS A 409 -6.38 9.57 5.67
C HIS A 409 -5.85 10.53 6.73
N GLN A 410 -4.97 10.03 7.58
CA GLN A 410 -4.10 10.83 8.46
C GLN A 410 -2.64 10.41 8.25
N LYS A 411 -1.71 11.30 8.59
CA LYS A 411 -0.27 11.01 8.55
C LYS A 411 0.06 9.78 9.42
N ASP A 412 0.98 8.96 8.92
CA ASP A 412 1.40 7.72 9.58
C ASP A 412 2.19 8.02 10.87
N GLU A 413 1.76 7.48 12.02
CA GLU A 413 2.44 7.65 13.31
C GLU A 413 3.76 6.87 13.43
N ARG A 414 4.14 6.08 12.40
CA ARG A 414 5.50 5.51 12.33
C ARG A 414 6.57 6.58 12.17
N ASP A 415 6.23 7.70 11.52
CA ASP A 415 7.11 8.86 11.46
C ASP A 415 7.13 9.48 12.86
N PRO A 416 8.27 9.48 13.57
CA PRO A 416 8.35 9.99 14.93
C PRO A 416 8.03 11.48 15.04
N ARG A 417 8.03 12.23 13.93
CA ARG A 417 7.67 13.65 13.85
C ARG A 417 6.15 13.86 13.83
N VAL A 418 5.37 12.80 13.63
CA VAL A 418 3.92 12.84 13.43
C VAL A 418 3.19 12.52 14.75
N PRO A 419 2.06 13.20 15.04
CA PRO A 419 1.21 12.87 16.17
C PRO A 419 0.64 11.43 16.11
N ARG A 420 0.24 10.90 17.27
CA ARG A 420 -0.46 9.61 17.33
C ARG A 420 -1.80 9.67 16.60
N TYR A 421 -2.24 8.53 16.08
CA TYR A 421 -3.52 8.43 15.40
C TYR A 421 -4.68 8.89 16.29
N ILE A 422 -5.53 9.72 15.68
CA ILE A 422 -6.87 10.01 16.19
C ILE A 422 -7.85 8.93 15.71
N ASP A 423 -9.01 8.88 16.36
CA ASP A 423 -10.12 8.08 15.85
C ASP A 423 -10.81 8.83 14.71
N HIS A 424 -11.09 8.13 13.61
CA HIS A 424 -11.80 8.72 12.48
C HIS A 424 -12.68 7.70 11.76
N ARG A 425 -13.59 8.19 10.92
CA ARG A 425 -14.41 7.40 10.01
C ARG A 425 -14.76 8.19 8.75
N VAL A 426 -15.15 7.46 7.73
CA VAL A 426 -15.70 7.99 6.48
C VAL A 426 -17.08 7.37 6.24
N ILE A 427 -18.02 8.18 5.77
CA ILE A 427 -19.41 7.81 5.51
C ILE A 427 -19.83 8.33 4.14
N ILE A 428 -20.54 7.52 3.38
CA ILE A 428 -21.22 7.90 2.15
C ILE A 428 -22.72 7.92 2.45
N ALA A 429 -23.34 9.09 2.26
CA ALA A 429 -24.74 9.31 2.57
C ALA A 429 -25.47 10.06 1.44
N ASP A 430 -26.79 10.03 1.50
CA ASP A 430 -27.66 10.77 0.59
C ASP A 430 -27.54 12.30 0.79
N ALA A 431 -27.52 13.07 -0.31
CA ALA A 431 -27.43 14.53 -0.23
C ALA A 431 -28.75 15.21 0.18
N ALA A 432 -29.90 14.56 0.03
CA ALA A 432 -31.22 15.16 0.26
C ALA A 432 -31.65 15.19 1.74
N SER A 433 -30.70 15.13 2.69
CA SER A 433 -30.92 15.27 4.15
C SER A 433 -31.87 14.23 4.76
N ARG A 434 -32.07 13.09 4.08
CA ARG A 434 -32.91 11.98 4.58
C ARG A 434 -32.16 10.99 5.47
N GLY A 435 -30.89 11.23 5.78
CA GLY A 435 -30.09 10.40 6.67
C GLY A 435 -29.76 8.99 6.16
N THR A 436 -30.12 8.65 4.92
CA THR A 436 -29.79 7.34 4.33
C THR A 436 -28.27 7.21 4.18
N VAL A 437 -27.70 6.20 4.84
CA VAL A 437 -26.28 5.87 4.79
C VAL A 437 -26.10 4.68 3.85
N TYR A 438 -25.30 4.86 2.80
CA TYR A 438 -25.01 3.81 1.82
C TYR A 438 -23.81 2.96 2.21
N ALA A 439 -22.79 3.60 2.78
CA ALA A 439 -21.60 2.91 3.26
C ALA A 439 -20.96 3.66 4.42
N HIS A 440 -20.46 2.91 5.39
CA HIS A 440 -19.64 3.45 6.45
C HIS A 440 -18.72 2.37 7.00
N LYS A 441 -17.70 2.79 7.75
CA LYS A 441 -16.92 1.91 8.61
C LYS A 441 -16.96 2.45 10.04
N ALA A 442 -16.81 1.56 11.02
CA ALA A 442 -16.71 1.98 12.41
C ALA A 442 -15.57 3.00 12.60
N SER A 443 -15.62 3.79 13.67
CA SER A 443 -14.50 4.69 13.96
C SER A 443 -13.27 3.88 14.36
N MET A 444 -12.16 4.09 13.65
CA MET A 444 -10.92 3.34 13.81
C MET A 444 -9.76 4.28 14.16
N ARG A 445 -8.75 3.74 14.84
CA ARG A 445 -7.48 4.43 15.15
C ARG A 445 -6.38 3.86 14.25
N LYS A 446 -6.42 4.22 12.99
CA LYS A 446 -5.49 3.71 11.97
C LYS A 446 -5.18 4.80 10.94
N LYS A 447 -4.15 4.57 10.13
CA LYS A 447 -3.72 5.47 9.06
C LYS A 447 -4.88 5.91 8.16
N SER A 448 -5.64 4.96 7.63
CA SER A 448 -6.74 5.23 6.72
C SER A 448 -7.95 4.32 6.96
N THR A 449 -9.14 4.84 6.69
CA THR A 449 -10.41 4.10 6.77
C THR A 449 -11.14 4.21 5.44
N VAL A 450 -11.69 3.11 4.96
CA VAL A 450 -12.35 3.00 3.65
C VAL A 450 -13.82 2.63 3.83
N ALA A 451 -14.68 3.21 3.00
CA ALA A 451 -16.07 2.85 2.82
C ALA A 451 -16.35 2.64 1.32
N ARG A 452 -17.14 1.62 0.99
CA ARG A 452 -17.40 1.15 -0.37
C ARG A 452 -18.88 0.87 -0.55
N CYS A 453 -19.43 1.28 -1.68
CA CYS A 453 -20.75 0.87 -2.15
C CYS A 453 -20.87 1.03 -3.67
N THR A 454 -21.86 0.38 -4.26
CA THR A 454 -22.36 0.75 -5.59
C THR A 454 -23.40 1.85 -5.41
N LEU A 455 -23.29 2.91 -6.21
CA LEU A 455 -24.23 4.02 -6.22
C LEU A 455 -24.85 4.15 -7.60
N GLU A 456 -26.16 4.40 -7.61
CA GLU A 456 -26.92 4.80 -8.79
C GLU A 456 -26.64 6.25 -9.18
N PRO A 457 -27.08 6.72 -10.36
CA PRO A 457 -27.05 8.13 -10.68
C PRO A 457 -27.78 8.98 -9.64
N GLY A 458 -27.11 9.99 -9.08
CA GLY A 458 -27.67 10.81 -8.03
C GLY A 458 -26.65 11.70 -7.30
N SER A 459 -27.15 12.45 -6.33
CA SER A 459 -26.37 13.37 -5.49
C SER A 459 -26.10 12.77 -4.12
N TYR A 460 -24.83 12.78 -3.72
CA TYR A 460 -24.36 12.16 -2.48
C TYR A 460 -23.48 13.11 -1.69
N VAL A 461 -23.27 12.77 -0.40
CA VAL A 461 -22.37 13.48 0.49
C VAL A 461 -21.37 12.50 1.08
N LEU A 462 -20.09 12.88 0.99
CA LEU A 462 -18.97 12.24 1.65
C LEU A 462 -18.74 12.95 2.99
N ILE A 463 -18.82 12.21 4.09
CA ILE A 463 -18.67 12.74 5.45
C ILE A 463 -17.40 12.16 6.08
N ALA A 464 -16.49 13.05 6.47
CA ALA A 464 -15.36 12.75 7.34
C ALA A 464 -15.72 13.12 8.78
N HIS A 465 -15.50 12.21 9.73
CA HIS A 465 -15.88 12.43 11.11
C HIS A 465 -14.89 11.83 12.12
N THR A 466 -14.68 12.53 13.25
CA THR A 466 -14.00 12.03 14.45
C THR A 466 -14.91 12.17 15.67
N THR A 467 -14.81 11.25 16.64
CA THR A 467 -15.54 11.44 17.91
C THR A 467 -14.93 12.54 18.78
N GLY A 468 -13.72 13.00 18.47
CA GLY A 468 -12.95 13.96 19.26
C GLY A 468 -12.43 13.39 20.60
N ARG A 469 -12.82 12.18 20.99
CA ARG A 469 -12.40 11.56 22.27
C ARG A 469 -10.92 11.30 22.30
N ARG A 470 -10.34 10.79 21.19
CA ARG A 470 -8.90 10.54 21.12
C ARG A 470 -8.10 11.84 21.08
N MET A 471 -8.60 12.85 20.37
CA MET A 471 -8.01 14.19 20.35
C MET A 471 -7.94 14.77 21.76
N ALA A 472 -9.07 14.78 22.50
CA ALA A 472 -9.11 15.26 23.88
C ALA A 472 -8.13 14.48 24.79
N LYS A 473 -8.09 13.15 24.68
CA LYS A 473 -7.16 12.31 25.45
C LYS A 473 -5.68 12.60 25.15
N LEU A 474 -5.36 13.00 23.91
CA LEU A 474 -4.00 13.32 23.49
C LEU A 474 -3.67 14.82 23.62
N GLY A 475 -4.63 15.66 24.02
CA GLY A 475 -4.47 17.11 24.10
C GLY A 475 -4.40 17.81 22.74
N TYR A 476 -4.96 17.22 21.68
CA TYR A 476 -4.94 17.80 20.34
C TYR A 476 -6.09 18.78 20.15
N THR A 477 -5.75 20.03 19.85
CA THR A 477 -6.71 21.07 19.43
C THR A 477 -7.03 20.99 17.94
N GLU A 478 -6.09 20.49 17.14
CA GLU A 478 -6.19 20.36 15.69
C GLU A 478 -5.70 18.98 15.22
N ALA A 479 -6.40 18.38 14.27
CA ALA A 479 -5.98 17.14 13.62
C ALA A 479 -6.24 17.20 12.10
N PRO A 480 -5.19 17.46 11.29
CA PRO A 480 -5.25 17.43 9.83
C PRO A 480 -5.62 16.07 9.26
N PHE A 481 -6.48 16.05 8.24
CA PHE A 481 -6.82 14.85 7.48
C PHE A 481 -7.04 15.15 5.99
N ALA A 482 -6.97 14.12 5.17
CA ALA A 482 -7.40 14.16 3.77
C ALA A 482 -8.50 13.12 3.53
N VAL A 483 -9.31 13.35 2.50
CA VAL A 483 -10.25 12.37 1.96
C VAL A 483 -9.97 12.15 0.48
N SER A 484 -10.22 10.93 0.01
CA SER A 484 -10.22 10.61 -1.41
C SER A 484 -11.49 9.86 -1.79
N LEU A 485 -12.00 10.14 -2.99
CA LEU A 485 -13.12 9.48 -3.60
C LEU A 485 -12.69 8.89 -4.94
N HIS A 486 -12.81 7.57 -5.05
CA HIS A 486 -12.57 6.80 -6.27
C HIS A 486 -13.93 6.38 -6.84
N ALA A 487 -14.12 6.63 -8.13
CA ALA A 487 -15.28 6.24 -8.91
C ALA A 487 -14.82 6.02 -10.37
N ALA A 488 -15.61 5.33 -11.19
CA ALA A 488 -15.26 5.11 -12.60
C ALA A 488 -15.13 6.44 -13.38
N GLU A 489 -15.94 7.44 -13.03
CA GLU A 489 -15.88 8.77 -13.61
C GLU A 489 -15.28 9.79 -12.64
N SER A 490 -14.55 10.76 -13.18
CA SER A 490 -13.94 11.83 -12.38
C SER A 490 -15.04 12.67 -11.73
N THR A 491 -15.13 12.56 -10.41
CA THR A 491 -16.24 13.09 -9.64
C THR A 491 -15.77 14.21 -8.73
N LYS A 492 -16.18 15.47 -8.94
CA LYS A 492 -15.68 16.59 -8.13
C LYS A 492 -16.26 16.58 -6.71
N LEU A 493 -15.38 16.71 -5.71
CA LEU A 493 -15.77 16.96 -4.31
C LEU A 493 -16.01 18.45 -4.10
N VAL A 494 -17.24 18.83 -3.73
CA VAL A 494 -17.63 20.22 -3.46
C VAL A 494 -17.85 20.41 -1.96
N PRO A 495 -17.07 21.27 -1.26
CA PRO A 495 -17.24 21.47 0.17
C PRO A 495 -18.67 21.95 0.53
N VAL A 496 -19.22 21.40 1.60
CA VAL A 496 -20.52 21.79 2.16
C VAL A 496 -20.29 22.73 3.34
N ASP A 497 -21.15 23.75 3.50
CA ASP A 497 -21.11 24.68 4.64
C ASP A 497 -21.12 23.94 5.98
N HIS A 498 -20.40 24.46 6.97
CA HIS A 498 -20.23 23.81 8.27
C HIS A 498 -21.56 23.47 8.94
N ARG A 499 -22.57 24.35 8.92
CA ARG A 499 -23.84 24.10 9.62
C ARG A 499 -24.59 22.93 8.97
N LEU A 500 -24.60 22.89 7.64
CA LEU A 500 -25.17 21.79 6.87
C LEU A 500 -24.37 20.49 7.07
N ALA A 501 -23.04 20.59 7.11
CA ALA A 501 -22.17 19.45 7.35
C ALA A 501 -22.42 18.79 8.71
N SER A 502 -22.60 19.60 9.77
CA SER A 502 -22.99 19.09 11.09
C SER A 502 -24.33 18.37 11.04
N ASN A 503 -25.35 18.96 10.39
CA ASN A 503 -26.67 18.35 10.26
C ASN A 503 -26.61 17.01 9.50
N HIS A 504 -25.91 16.96 8.36
CA HIS A 504 -25.73 15.71 7.60
C HIS A 504 -25.02 14.64 8.43
N ALA A 505 -23.96 15.01 9.16
CA ALA A 505 -23.25 14.08 10.01
C ALA A 505 -24.12 13.57 11.16
N GLU A 506 -24.87 14.44 11.84
CA GLU A 506 -25.77 14.05 12.92
C GLU A 506 -26.86 13.09 12.44
N GLN A 507 -27.51 13.39 11.31
CA GLN A 507 -28.52 12.52 10.72
C GLN A 507 -27.95 11.15 10.33
N ALA A 508 -26.77 11.12 9.69
CA ALA A 508 -26.10 9.87 9.34
C ALA A 508 -25.70 9.06 10.58
N LEU A 509 -25.20 9.72 11.62
CA LEU A 509 -24.85 9.05 12.88
C LEU A 509 -26.08 8.53 13.62
N MET A 510 -27.22 9.24 13.55
CA MET A 510 -28.48 8.81 14.13
C MET A 510 -29.07 7.60 13.40
N SER A 511 -29.07 7.59 12.05
CA SER A 511 -29.58 6.44 11.28
C SER A 511 -28.75 5.19 11.53
N MET A 512 -27.42 5.32 11.61
CA MET A 512 -26.53 4.23 12.00
C MET A 512 -26.83 3.64 13.39
N ASN A 513 -27.31 4.46 14.35
CA ASN A 513 -27.70 4.00 15.67
C ASN A 513 -29.14 3.45 15.72
N GLY A 514 -30.01 3.90 14.80
CA GLY A 514 -31.37 3.36 14.62
C GLY A 514 -31.37 1.95 14.03
N ASP A 515 -30.34 1.60 13.26
CA ASP A 515 -30.16 0.30 12.60
C ASP A 515 -29.43 -0.77 13.44
N VAL A 516 -29.54 -0.69 14.78
CA VAL A 516 -29.30 -1.88 15.64
C VAL A 516 -30.46 -2.90 15.51
N ARG A 517 -31.50 -2.61 14.72
CA ARG A 517 -32.47 -3.61 14.27
C ARG A 517 -31.99 -4.29 12.97
N SER A 518 -31.28 -5.39 13.18
CA SER A 518 -31.31 -6.60 12.35
C SER A 518 -30.98 -6.47 10.85
N CYS A 519 -29.70 -6.66 10.52
CA CYS A 519 -29.34 -7.67 9.52
C CYS A 519 -29.20 -9.04 10.22
N VAL A 520 -30.27 -9.45 10.91
CA VAL A 520 -30.54 -10.82 11.34
C VAL A 520 -31.82 -11.19 10.61
N GLY A 521 -31.67 -11.55 9.33
CA GLY A 521 -32.72 -12.20 8.57
C GLY A 521 -32.71 -13.68 8.91
N GLY A 522 -33.49 -14.06 9.91
CA GLY A 522 -33.75 -15.45 10.28
C GLY A 522 -35.13 -15.51 10.92
N GLY A 523 -36.13 -15.77 10.09
CA GLY A 523 -37.54 -15.81 10.48
C GLY A 523 -37.79 -16.82 11.59
N LYS A 524 -38.71 -16.45 12.49
CA LYS A 524 -39.42 -17.42 13.32
C LYS A 524 -40.34 -18.23 12.42
N THR A 525 -40.04 -19.50 12.21
CA THR A 525 -40.94 -20.66 12.42
C THR A 525 -40.12 -21.93 12.27
#